data_AF-A0A3M0ZUS4-F1
#
_entry.id   AF-A0A3M0ZUS4-F1
#
_cell.length_a   1.000
_cell.length_b   1.000
_cell.length_c   1.000
_cell.angle_alpha   90.00
_cell.angle_beta   90.00
_cell.angle_gamma   90.00
#
_symmetry.space_group_name_H-M   'P 1'
#
loop_
_entity.id
_entity.type
_entity.pdbx_description
1 polymer ?
#
loop_
_entity_poly.entity_id
_entity_poly.type
_entity_poly.pdbx_seq_one_letter_code
_entity_poly.pdbx_strand_id
1 'polypeptide(L)'
;MTAYNRLATILGVSVFSAILFIQFPASAHGGDAASEAATAAQHANLAAQADSLDGVHAHLQHAINCLVGPDGEEFDAEQINPCDGMGDGAIADAADDEMAERLEEALEHALEGLDADDLDAARAHAKAAADLLKKKN
;
A
#
# COMPACT_ATOMS: atom_id res chain seq x y z
N MET A 1 -46.36 -54.90 -33.92
CA MET A 1 -47.71 -54.64 -33.37
C MET A 1 -47.53 -54.66 -31.86
N THR A 2 -47.79 -53.65 -31.03
CA THR A 2 -48.71 -52.49 -31.09
C THR A 2 -48.26 -51.58 -29.92
N ALA A 3 -47.84 -50.35 -30.20
CA ALA A 3 -48.54 -49.10 -29.87
C ALA A 3 -48.36 -48.54 -28.44
N TYR A 4 -47.77 -47.34 -28.44
CA TYR A 4 -48.00 -46.17 -27.59
C TYR A 4 -49.13 -46.23 -26.57
N ASN A 5 -48.84 -45.71 -25.37
CA ASN A 5 -49.18 -44.34 -24.94
C ASN A 5 -49.56 -44.36 -23.45
N ARG A 6 -49.00 -43.45 -22.65
CA ARG A 6 -49.79 -42.44 -21.93
C ARG A 6 -48.87 -41.46 -21.23
N LEU A 7 -49.01 -40.21 -21.66
CA LEU A 7 -48.51 -39.03 -20.98
C LEU A 7 -48.97 -39.00 -19.52
N ALA A 8 -48.05 -38.65 -18.63
CA ALA A 8 -48.37 -38.04 -17.36
C ALA A 8 -47.44 -36.83 -17.18
N THR A 9 -47.96 -35.67 -17.57
CA THR A 9 -47.39 -34.35 -17.30
C THR A 9 -47.33 -34.15 -15.78
N ILE A 10 -46.13 -33.97 -15.22
CA ILE A 10 -45.97 -33.41 -13.88
C ILE A 10 -45.07 -32.18 -14.00
N LEU A 11 -45.74 -31.03 -13.85
CA LEU A 11 -45.15 -29.73 -13.56
C LEU A 11 -44.33 -29.85 -12.26
N GLY A 12 -43.07 -29.43 -12.28
CA GLY A 12 -42.18 -29.54 -11.12
C GLY A 12 -41.03 -28.54 -11.17
N VAL A 13 -41.40 -27.26 -11.07
CA VAL A 13 -40.67 -26.13 -10.47
C VAL A 13 -39.13 -26.15 -10.54
N SER A 14 -38.59 -25.25 -11.37
CA SER A 14 -37.21 -24.78 -11.30
C SER A 14 -36.88 -24.25 -9.91
N VAL A 15 -35.94 -24.88 -9.21
CA VAL A 15 -35.28 -24.28 -8.04
C VAL A 15 -34.00 -23.61 -8.53
N PHE A 16 -34.07 -22.29 -8.75
CA PHE A 16 -32.88 -21.45 -8.79
C PHE A 16 -32.28 -21.45 -7.38
N SER A 17 -31.21 -22.20 -7.17
CA SER A 17 -30.40 -22.07 -5.96
C SER A 17 -29.68 -20.72 -6.00
N ALA A 18 -30.29 -19.71 -5.40
CA ALA A 18 -29.63 -18.47 -5.03
C ALA A 18 -28.60 -18.79 -3.93
N ILE A 19 -27.34 -18.99 -4.33
CA ILE A 19 -26.21 -18.99 -3.40
C ILE A 19 -26.02 -17.54 -2.97
N LEU A 20 -26.56 -17.23 -1.80
CA LEU A 20 -26.30 -15.98 -1.09
C LEU A 20 -24.84 -15.98 -0.65
N PHE A 21 -23.98 -15.29 -1.39
CA PHE A 21 -22.63 -14.96 -0.94
C PHE A 21 -22.76 -14.06 0.28
N ILE A 22 -22.63 -14.64 1.48
CA ILE A 22 -22.39 -13.88 2.69
C ILE A 22 -20.98 -13.30 2.54
N GLN A 23 -20.91 -12.06 2.07
CA GLN A 23 -19.69 -11.27 2.16
C GLN A 23 -19.46 -11.01 3.65
N PHE A 24 -18.50 -11.74 4.23
CA PHE A 24 -17.88 -11.28 5.46
C PHE A 24 -17.22 -9.94 5.13
N PRO A 25 -17.44 -8.87 5.90
CA PRO A 25 -16.53 -7.74 5.82
C PRO A 25 -15.15 -8.30 6.14
N ALA A 26 -14.22 -8.21 5.18
CA ALA A 26 -12.82 -8.33 5.53
C ALA A 26 -12.62 -7.35 6.67
N SER A 27 -12.31 -7.85 7.86
CA SER A 27 -11.79 -7.00 8.91
C SER A 27 -10.55 -6.37 8.30
N ALA A 28 -10.64 -5.09 7.93
CA ALA A 28 -9.48 -4.26 7.73
C ALA A 28 -8.64 -4.50 8.99
N HIS A 29 -7.58 -5.28 8.84
CA HIS A 29 -6.52 -5.26 9.83
C HIS A 29 -5.95 -3.88 9.62
N GLY A 30 -6.49 -2.87 10.32
CA GLY A 30 -5.94 -1.53 10.23
C GLY A 30 -4.46 -1.66 10.55
N GLY A 31 -3.63 -1.45 9.53
CA GLY A 31 -2.19 -1.58 9.67
C GLY A 31 -1.70 -0.63 10.75
N ASP A 32 -0.54 -0.95 11.31
CA ASP A 32 0.09 -0.02 12.24
C ASP A 32 0.84 1.05 11.44
N ALA A 33 0.10 2.05 10.98
CA ALA A 33 0.65 3.17 10.22
C ALA A 33 1.82 3.86 10.93
N ALA A 34 1.88 3.80 12.27
CA ALA A 34 3.01 4.33 13.01
C ALA A 34 4.27 3.46 12.84
N SER A 35 4.12 2.13 12.82
CA SER A 35 5.23 1.20 12.54
C SER A 35 5.71 1.29 11.09
N GLU A 36 4.79 1.43 10.13
CA GLU A 36 5.12 1.63 8.71
C GLU A 36 5.84 2.97 8.49
N ALA A 37 5.29 4.07 9.05
CA ALA A 37 5.92 5.38 9.00
C ALA A 37 7.29 5.41 9.70
N ALA A 38 7.47 4.68 10.80
CA ALA A 38 8.77 4.55 11.46
C ALA A 38 9.78 3.77 10.60
N THR A 39 9.33 2.78 9.83
CA THR A 39 10.17 2.04 8.89
C THR A 39 10.54 2.91 7.68
N ALA A 40 9.57 3.63 7.11
CA ALA A 40 9.82 4.63 6.07
C ALA A 40 10.82 5.70 6.54
N ALA A 41 10.67 6.20 7.77
CA ALA A 41 11.58 7.20 8.36
C ALA A 41 13.02 6.70 8.47
N GLN A 42 13.21 5.43 8.81
CA GLN A 42 14.54 4.81 8.87
C GLN A 42 15.19 4.80 7.49
N HIS A 43 14.46 4.39 6.46
CA HIS A 43 14.95 4.35 5.10
C HIS A 43 15.20 5.75 4.52
N ALA A 44 14.31 6.71 4.71
CA ALA A 44 14.53 8.10 4.33
C ALA A 44 15.79 8.70 5.04
N ASN A 45 16.02 8.34 6.31
CA ASN A 45 17.22 8.76 7.03
C ASN A 45 18.51 8.06 6.54
N LEU A 46 18.42 6.82 6.07
CA LEU A 46 19.55 6.14 5.40
C LEU A 46 19.84 6.79 4.05
N ALA A 47 18.81 7.12 3.27
CA ALA A 47 18.92 7.88 2.02
C ALA A 47 19.63 9.22 2.26
N ALA A 48 19.22 9.99 3.26
CA ALA A 48 19.87 11.27 3.60
C ALA A 48 21.38 11.16 3.95
N GLN A 49 21.86 9.96 4.29
CA GLN A 49 23.25 9.69 4.65
C GLN A 49 24.01 8.87 3.60
N ALA A 50 23.34 8.41 2.53
CA ALA A 50 23.94 7.53 1.53
C ALA A 50 25.01 8.24 0.70
N ASP A 51 26.11 7.56 0.35
CA ASP A 51 27.28 8.15 -0.32
C ASP A 51 27.17 8.24 -1.86
N SER A 52 26.06 7.80 -2.44
CA SER A 52 25.81 7.82 -3.89
C SER A 52 24.34 8.04 -4.20
N LEU A 53 24.04 8.55 -5.41
CA LEU A 53 22.67 8.74 -5.89
C LEU A 53 21.90 7.43 -5.89
N ASP A 54 22.48 6.36 -6.43
CA ASP A 54 21.86 5.02 -6.41
C ASP A 54 21.48 4.58 -4.99
N GLY A 55 22.30 4.91 -3.99
CA GLY A 55 22.02 4.60 -2.59
C GLY A 55 20.89 5.45 -2.00
N VAL A 56 20.82 6.73 -2.37
CA VAL A 56 19.70 7.61 -2.01
C VAL A 56 18.41 7.07 -2.62
N HIS A 57 18.40 6.83 -3.93
CA HIS A 57 17.23 6.36 -4.68
C HIS A 57 16.73 5.01 -4.18
N ALA A 58 17.61 4.04 -3.94
CA ALA A 58 17.22 2.74 -3.41
C ALA A 58 16.54 2.85 -2.03
N HIS A 59 17.11 3.66 -1.13
CA HIS A 59 16.52 3.86 0.19
C HIS A 59 15.25 4.71 0.16
N LEU A 60 15.14 5.69 -0.74
CA LEU A 60 13.90 6.44 -0.94
C LEU A 60 12.79 5.54 -1.48
N GLN A 61 13.07 4.68 -2.45
CA GLN A 61 12.04 3.77 -2.97
C GLN A 61 11.53 2.80 -1.90
N HIS A 62 12.40 2.31 -1.01
CA HIS A 62 11.96 1.52 0.14
C HIS A 62 11.05 2.32 1.09
N ALA A 63 11.32 3.61 1.30
CA ALA A 63 10.46 4.48 2.09
C ALA A 63 9.11 4.74 1.41
N ILE A 64 9.13 5.00 0.10
CA ILE A 64 7.93 5.18 -0.74
C ILE A 64 7.05 3.94 -0.68
N ASN A 65 7.60 2.75 -0.91
CA ASN A 65 6.86 1.49 -0.84
C ASN A 65 6.15 1.28 0.52
N CYS A 66 6.79 1.71 1.63
CA CYS A 66 6.17 1.69 2.96
C CYS A 66 5.06 2.73 3.15
N LEU A 67 5.16 3.89 2.49
CA LEU A 67 4.17 4.95 2.60
C LEU A 67 2.89 4.62 1.83
N VAL A 68 3.05 4.06 0.63
CA VAL A 68 1.92 3.88 -0.31
C VAL A 68 1.36 2.46 -0.33
N GLY A 69 2.14 1.47 0.12
CA GLY A 69 1.76 0.06 0.14
C GLY A 69 1.61 -0.56 -1.25
N PRO A 70 1.34 -1.89 -1.34
CA PRO A 70 1.36 -2.63 -2.62
C PRO A 70 0.34 -2.18 -3.66
N ASP A 71 -0.75 -1.54 -3.23
CA ASP A 71 -1.82 -1.03 -4.10
C ASP A 71 -1.68 0.47 -4.42
N GLY A 72 -0.66 1.14 -3.86
CA GLY A 72 -0.37 2.55 -4.10
C GLY A 72 0.26 2.82 -5.47
N GLU A 73 -0.02 3.99 -6.06
CA GLU A 73 0.44 4.36 -7.41
C GLU A 73 1.98 4.30 -7.53
N GLU A 74 2.68 4.77 -6.48
CA GLU A 74 4.14 4.96 -6.47
C GLU A 74 4.90 3.71 -5.98
N PHE A 75 4.19 2.60 -5.79
CA PHE A 75 4.79 1.35 -5.38
C PHE A 75 5.62 0.73 -6.49
N ASP A 76 6.88 0.42 -6.19
CA ASP A 76 7.75 -0.33 -7.09
C ASP A 76 7.93 -1.77 -6.59
N ALA A 77 7.30 -2.71 -7.30
CA ALA A 77 7.35 -4.14 -7.00
C ALA A 77 8.69 -4.80 -7.35
N GLU A 78 9.56 -4.14 -8.12
CA GLU A 78 10.92 -4.63 -8.40
C GLU A 78 11.87 -4.38 -7.23
N GLN A 79 11.47 -3.50 -6.31
CA GLN A 79 12.23 -3.09 -5.14
C GLN A 79 11.71 -3.77 -3.88
N ILE A 80 12.55 -3.84 -2.84
CA ILE A 80 12.14 -4.45 -1.57
C ILE A 80 11.03 -3.60 -0.96
N ASN A 81 10.00 -4.26 -0.42
CA ASN A 81 9.02 -3.63 0.47
C ASN A 81 9.38 -3.97 1.93
N PRO A 82 10.00 -3.07 2.70
CA PRO A 82 10.33 -3.31 4.10
C PRO A 82 9.10 -3.44 5.02
N CYS A 83 7.95 -2.94 4.57
CA CYS A 83 6.69 -2.94 5.30
C CYS A 83 5.75 -4.07 4.88
N ASP A 84 6.24 -5.06 4.12
CA ASP A 84 5.45 -6.23 3.72
C ASP A 84 4.83 -6.93 4.94
N GLY A 85 3.50 -7.07 4.93
CA GLY A 85 2.72 -7.65 6.02
C GLY A 85 2.51 -6.76 7.25
N MET A 86 2.88 -5.48 7.21
CA MET A 86 2.59 -4.51 8.29
C MET A 86 1.24 -3.81 8.16
N GLY A 87 0.73 -3.71 6.92
CA GLY A 87 -0.45 -2.94 6.57
C GLY A 87 -0.62 -2.81 5.06
N ASP A 88 -1.50 -1.90 4.67
CA ASP A 88 -1.81 -1.53 3.29
C ASP A 88 -1.02 -0.26 2.87
N GLY A 89 -0.05 0.16 3.69
CA GLY A 89 0.76 1.37 3.50
C GLY A 89 0.38 2.45 4.52
N ALA A 90 1.39 3.15 5.05
CA ALA A 90 1.20 4.09 6.16
C ALA A 90 0.14 5.17 5.89
N ILE A 91 -0.01 5.63 4.64
CA ILE A 91 -1.03 6.62 4.24
C ILE A 91 -2.43 6.00 4.29
N ALA A 92 -2.59 4.81 3.72
CA ALA A 92 -3.87 4.10 3.71
C ALA A 92 -4.33 3.71 5.13
N ASP A 93 -3.37 3.41 6.00
CA ASP A 93 -3.60 3.02 7.40
C ASP A 93 -3.61 4.20 8.39
N ALA A 94 -3.50 5.45 7.91
CA ALA A 94 -3.46 6.63 8.76
C ALA A 94 -4.69 6.73 9.69
N ALA A 95 -4.44 7.09 10.95
CA ALA A 95 -5.49 7.14 11.97
C ALA A 95 -6.45 8.34 11.85
N ASP A 96 -5.97 9.42 11.22
CA ASP A 96 -6.69 10.68 11.01
C ASP A 96 -6.10 11.45 9.83
N ASP A 97 -6.83 12.48 9.38
CA ASP A 97 -6.45 13.30 8.22
C ASP A 97 -5.15 14.07 8.48
N GLU A 98 -4.85 14.48 9.71
CA GLU A 98 -3.60 15.18 10.04
C GLU A 98 -2.38 14.27 9.83
N MET A 99 -2.48 13.01 10.23
CA MET A 99 -1.47 12.00 9.95
C MET A 99 -1.34 11.77 8.45
N ALA A 100 -2.46 11.59 7.74
CA ALA A 100 -2.46 11.34 6.30
C ALA A 100 -1.77 12.48 5.53
N GLU A 101 -2.17 13.73 5.75
CA GLU A 101 -1.59 14.92 5.11
C GLU A 101 -0.06 15.01 5.33
N ARG A 102 0.40 14.74 6.56
CA ARG A 102 1.83 14.72 6.88
C ARG A 102 2.58 13.60 6.15
N LEU A 103 1.97 12.43 6.02
CA LEU A 103 2.58 11.29 5.32
C LEU A 103 2.62 11.52 3.80
N GLU A 104 1.60 12.19 3.24
CA GLU A 104 1.58 12.64 1.84
C GLU A 104 2.67 13.68 1.57
N GLU A 105 2.87 14.66 2.45
CA GLU A 105 3.98 15.63 2.34
C GLU A 105 5.36 14.92 2.41
N ALA A 106 5.48 13.88 3.24
CA ALA A 106 6.69 13.07 3.29
C ALA A 106 6.91 12.25 2.00
N LEU A 107 5.82 11.75 1.40
CA LEU A 107 5.87 11.06 0.12
C LEU A 107 6.31 12.01 -0.99
N GLU A 108 5.77 13.23 -1.05
CA GLU A 108 6.18 14.26 -2.03
C GLU A 108 7.69 14.48 -1.99
N HIS A 109 8.26 14.72 -0.80
CA HIS A 109 9.71 14.87 -0.66
C HIS A 109 10.47 13.58 -1.02
N ALA A 110 9.93 12.40 -0.70
CA ALA A 110 10.59 11.15 -1.09
C ALA A 110 10.66 11.00 -2.62
N LEU A 111 9.59 11.39 -3.34
CA LEU A 111 9.53 11.38 -4.81
C LEU A 111 10.46 12.44 -5.41
N GLU A 112 10.48 13.66 -4.89
CA GLU A 112 11.43 14.70 -5.33
C GLU A 112 12.89 14.25 -5.17
N GLY A 113 13.20 13.55 -4.08
CA GLY A 113 14.53 12.99 -3.87
C GLY A 113 14.86 11.81 -4.79
N LEU A 114 13.85 11.02 -5.17
CA LEU A 114 13.98 9.92 -6.12
C LEU A 114 14.23 10.44 -7.55
N ASP A 115 13.59 11.54 -7.93
CA ASP A 115 13.73 12.17 -9.25
C ASP A 115 15.00 13.03 -9.39
N ALA A 116 15.61 13.43 -8.27
CA ALA A 116 16.79 14.28 -8.26
C ALA A 116 18.03 13.58 -8.85
N ASP A 117 18.77 14.32 -9.69
CA ASP A 117 20.03 13.90 -10.33
C ASP A 117 21.29 14.48 -9.66
N ASP A 118 21.12 15.22 -8.56
CA ASP A 118 22.17 15.76 -7.72
C ASP A 118 22.13 15.13 -6.32
N LEU A 119 23.29 14.65 -5.85
CA LEU A 119 23.38 13.89 -4.61
C LEU A 119 22.97 14.72 -3.38
N ASP A 120 23.35 15.99 -3.33
CA ASP A 120 23.07 16.83 -2.18
C ASP A 120 21.58 17.25 -2.17
N ALA A 121 20.99 17.51 -3.33
CA ALA A 121 19.56 17.74 -3.47
C ALA A 121 18.75 16.49 -3.05
N ALA A 122 19.10 15.31 -3.57
CA ALA A 122 18.42 14.06 -3.24
C ALA A 122 18.47 13.76 -1.72
N ARG A 123 19.62 13.97 -1.09
CA ARG A 123 19.79 13.85 0.37
C ARG A 123 18.96 14.87 1.15
N ALA A 124 18.83 16.10 0.65
CA ALA A 124 18.06 17.14 1.31
C ALA A 124 16.56 16.80 1.34
N HIS A 125 16.02 16.33 0.22
CA HIS A 125 14.64 15.84 0.12
C HIS A 125 14.43 14.60 1.01
N ALA A 126 15.35 13.64 0.98
CA ALA A 126 15.30 12.47 1.88
C ALA A 126 15.30 12.85 3.36
N LYS A 127 16.07 13.88 3.74
CA LYS A 127 16.07 14.42 5.09
C LYS A 127 14.73 15.06 5.45
N ALA A 128 14.13 15.84 4.55
CA ALA A 128 12.83 16.47 4.77
C ALA A 128 11.74 15.42 4.99
N ALA A 129 11.68 14.39 4.12
CA ALA A 129 10.80 13.24 4.31
C ALA A 129 11.03 12.56 5.68
N ALA A 130 12.28 12.28 6.04
CA ALA A 130 12.58 11.65 7.34
C ALA A 130 12.14 12.50 8.55
N ASP A 131 12.27 13.82 8.48
CA ASP A 131 11.87 14.73 9.56
C ASP A 131 10.34 14.78 9.72
N LEU A 132 9.59 14.80 8.62
CA LEU A 132 8.13 14.68 8.62
C LEU A 132 7.67 13.35 9.21
N LEU A 133 8.29 12.24 8.82
CA LEU A 133 7.91 10.89 9.26
C LEU A 133 8.17 10.63 10.74
N LYS A 134 9.22 11.22 11.33
CA LYS A 134 9.55 11.08 12.76
C LYS A 134 8.64 11.89 13.69
N LYS A 135 7.87 12.83 13.16
CA LYS A 135 6.95 13.63 13.96
C LYS A 135 5.85 12.71 14.50
N LYS A 136 5.71 12.68 15.83
CA LYS A 136 4.63 11.94 16.50
C LYS A 136 3.35 12.75 16.41
N ASN A 137 2.25 12.08 16.11
CA ASN A 137 0.89 12.61 16.28
C ASN A 137 0.63 12.88 17.76
#